data_AF-A0A7I7LH30-F1
#
_entry.id   AF-A0A7I7LH30-F1
#
_cell.length_a   1.000
_cell.length_b   1.000
_cell.length_c   1.000
_cell.angle_alpha   90.00
_cell.angle_beta   90.00
_cell.angle_gamma   90.00
#
_symmetry.space_group_name_H-M   'P 1'
#
loop_
_entity.id
_entity.type
_entity.pdbx_description
1 polymer ?
#
loop_
_entity_poly.entity_id
_entity_poly.type
_entity_poly.pdbx_seq_one_letter_code
_entity_poly.pdbx_strand_id
1 'polypeptide(L)' 'MPDALRVIAEWNQLSSLALALRKLTIDEPMAPPSAQLPLHHPALSTLIYSIVLTALLAPIAIRAYIRRTSL' A
#
# COMPACT_ATOMS: atom_id res chain seq x y z
N MET A 1 -16.84 15.25 -3.03
CA MET A 1 -16.58 14.02 -3.81
C MET A 1 -17.62 12.97 -3.42
N PRO A 2 -18.04 12.08 -4.34
CA PRO A 2 -18.86 10.93 -3.97
C PRO A 2 -18.15 10.10 -2.89
N ASP A 3 -18.87 9.69 -1.84
CA ASP A 3 -18.26 9.11 -0.64
C ASP A 3 -17.46 7.83 -0.92
N ALA A 4 -17.90 7.01 -1.88
CA ALA A 4 -17.16 5.83 -2.29
C ALA A 4 -15.77 6.16 -2.87
N LEU A 5 -15.67 7.19 -3.70
CA LEU A 5 -14.39 7.64 -4.28
C LEU A 5 -13.48 8.26 -3.23
N ARG A 6 -14.08 8.96 -2.25
CA ARG A 6 -13.36 9.52 -1.11
C ARG A 6 -12.71 8.40 -0.30
N VAL A 7 -13.46 7.35 0.07
CA VAL A 7 -12.93 6.19 0.81
C VAL A 7 -11.81 5.48 0.05
N ILE A 8 -11.93 5.32 -1.28
CA ILE A 8 -10.89 4.69 -2.10
C ILE A 8 -9.63 5.54 -2.17
N ALA A 9 -9.76 6.85 -2.38
CA ALA A 9 -8.63 7.78 -2.43
C ALA A 9 -7.94 7.91 -1.06
N GLU A 10 -8.71 7.83 0.00
CA GLU A 10 -8.29 7.84 1.39
C GLU A 10 -7.53 6.54 1.78
N TRP A 11 -7.89 5.40 1.19
CA TRP A 11 -7.21 4.10 1.33
C TRP A 11 -6.02 3.93 0.38
N ASN A 12 -5.30 5.01 0.08
CA ASN A 12 -4.15 4.95 -0.83
C ASN A 12 -2.86 4.56 -0.11
N GLN A 13 -2.28 3.43 -0.53
CA GLN A 13 -0.97 2.92 -0.10
C GLN A 13 0.13 3.99 -0.11
N LEU A 14 0.13 4.84 -1.14
CA LEU A 14 1.16 5.85 -1.34
C LEU A 14 1.17 6.89 -0.21
N SER A 15 -0.01 7.21 0.32
CA SER A 15 -0.14 8.14 1.45
C SER A 15 0.44 7.55 2.73
N SER A 16 0.16 6.27 3.01
CA SER A 16 0.75 5.57 4.18
C SER A 16 2.27 5.43 4.07
N LEU A 17 2.80 5.16 2.87
CA LEU A 17 4.23 5.04 2.60
C LEU A 17 4.95 6.39 2.72
N ALA A 18 4.37 7.46 2.17
CA ALA A 18 4.92 8.81 2.28
C ALA A 18 5.00 9.28 3.75
N LEU A 19 3.97 8.99 4.56
CA LEU A 19 3.98 9.27 5.99
C LEU A 19 5.04 8.43 6.72
N ALA A 20 5.16 7.13 6.42
CA ALA A 20 6.20 6.26 6.98
C ALA A 20 7.61 6.78 6.70
N LEU A 21 7.86 7.21 5.46
CA LEU A 21 9.15 7.76 5.05
C LEU A 21 9.46 9.05 5.78
N ARG A 22 8.52 10.01 5.84
CA ARG A 22 8.71 11.28 6.58
C ARG A 22 8.93 11.05 8.08
N LYS A 23 8.23 10.08 8.66
CA LYS A 23 8.46 9.63 10.03
C LYS A 23 9.89 9.13 10.24
N LEU A 24 10.41 8.34 9.30
CA LEU A 24 11.74 7.76 9.42
C LEU A 24 12.86 8.77 9.11
N THR A 25 12.63 9.74 8.23
CA THR A 25 13.67 10.67 7.74
C THR A 25 13.67 12.03 8.43
N ILE A 26 12.52 12.53 8.90
CA ILE A 26 12.34 13.91 9.36
C ILE A 26 11.65 14.00 10.74
N ASP A 27 11.33 12.85 11.37
CA ASP A 27 10.58 12.77 12.64
C ASP A 27 9.24 13.55 12.64
N GLU A 28 8.59 13.60 11.47
CA GLU A 28 7.31 14.28 11.26
C GLU A 28 6.23 13.77 12.23
N PRO A 29 5.37 14.59 12.85
CA PRO A 29 4.30 14.14 13.75
C PRO A 29 3.34 13.10 13.13
N MET A 30 2.70 12.27 13.97
CA MET A 30 1.71 11.31 13.49
C MET A 30 0.47 12.01 12.92
N ALA A 31 -0.18 11.37 11.95
CA ALA A 31 -1.38 11.89 11.33
C ALA A 31 -2.51 12.17 12.37
N PRO A 32 -3.37 13.17 12.11
CA PRO A 32 -4.44 13.55 13.03
C PRO A 32 -5.43 12.40 13.29
N PRO A 33 -6.15 12.38 14.44
CA PRO A 33 -7.04 11.28 14.83
C PRO A 33 -8.22 11.02 13.88
N SER A 34 -8.50 11.95 12.98
CA SER A 34 -9.52 11.84 11.93
C SER A 34 -9.02 11.12 10.67
N ALA A 35 -7.76 10.69 10.64
CA ALA A 35 -7.15 9.99 9.51
C ALA A 35 -7.58 8.51 9.45
N GLN A 36 -7.61 7.92 8.25
CA GLN A 36 -7.97 6.50 8.13
C GLN A 36 -6.91 5.59 8.77
N LEU A 37 -7.34 4.39 9.18
CA LEU A 37 -6.53 3.34 9.83
C LEU A 37 -5.10 3.14 9.26
N PRO A 38 -4.83 3.24 7.94
CA PRO A 38 -3.47 3.09 7.40
C PRO A 38 -2.47 4.16 7.89
N LEU A 39 -2.95 5.35 8.24
CA LEU A 39 -2.13 6.46 8.73
C LEU A 39 -1.77 6.34 10.22
N HIS A 40 -2.50 5.49 10.96
CA HIS A 40 -2.17 5.16 12.34
C HIS A 40 -1.10 4.06 12.46
N HIS A 41 -1.01 3.16 11.47
CA HIS A 41 -0.02 2.08 11.42
C HIS A 41 0.73 2.01 10.08
N PRO A 42 1.43 3.09 9.68
CA PRO A 42 1.98 3.25 8.33
C PRO A 42 2.99 2.15 7.96
N ALA A 43 3.79 1.67 8.91
CA ALA A 43 4.74 0.57 8.68
C ALA A 43 4.04 -0.78 8.41
N LEU A 44 3.05 -1.15 9.23
CA LEU A 44 2.30 -2.40 9.06
C LEU A 44 1.48 -2.38 7.77
N SER A 45 0.84 -1.25 7.46
CA SER A 45 0.10 -1.09 6.20
C SER A 45 1.01 -1.28 5.00
N THR A 46 2.19 -0.64 4.98
CA THR A 46 3.15 -0.80 3.88
C THR A 46 3.58 -2.26 3.71
N LEU A 47 3.79 -2.97 4.82
CA LEU A 47 4.24 -4.37 4.81
C LEU A 47 3.14 -5.32 4.31
N ILE A 48 1.90 -5.14 4.78
CA ILE A 48 0.73 -5.87 4.30
C ILE A 48 0.55 -5.65 2.79
N TYR A 49 0.65 -4.40 2.33
CA TYR A 49 0.50 -4.09 0.92
C TYR A 49 1.60 -4.68 0.05
N SER A 50 2.85 -4.69 0.52
CA SER A 50 3.96 -5.38 -0.17
C SER A 50 3.69 -6.88 -0.31
N ILE A 51 3.25 -7.54 0.76
CA ILE A 51 2.90 -8.96 0.75
C ILE A 51 1.73 -9.23 -0.20
N VAL A 52 0.66 -8.44 -0.12
CA VAL A 52 -0.53 -8.59 -0.97
C VAL A 52 -0.18 -8.41 -2.44
N LEU A 53 0.56 -7.35 -2.80
CA LEU A 53 0.99 -7.13 -4.17
C LEU A 53 1.89 -8.26 -4.68
N THR A 54 2.83 -8.73 -3.86
CA THR A 54 3.68 -9.86 -4.22
C THR A 54 2.86 -11.14 -4.42
N ALA A 55 1.93 -11.43 -3.51
CA ALA A 55 1.07 -12.61 -3.59
C ALA A 55 0.12 -12.57 -4.80
N LEU A 56 -0.27 -11.39 -5.26
CA LEU A 56 -1.11 -11.23 -6.46
C LEU A 56 -0.28 -11.28 -7.75
N LEU A 57 0.84 -10.55 -7.80
CA LEU A 57 1.65 -10.38 -9.00
C LEU A 57 2.56 -11.59 -9.27
N ALA A 58 3.16 -12.19 -8.23
CA ALA A 58 4.05 -13.34 -8.38
C ALA A 58 3.41 -14.52 -9.13
N PRO A 59 2.20 -15.02 -8.76
CA PRO A 59 1.60 -16.14 -9.48
C PRO A 59 1.22 -15.78 -10.93
N ILE A 60 0.84 -14.52 -11.19
CA ILE A 60 0.54 -14.03 -12.55
C ILE A 60 1.82 -14.00 -13.38
N ALA A 61 2.92 -13.48 -12.83
CA ALA A 61 4.21 -13.42 -13.49
C ALA A 61 4.74 -14.83 -13.79
N ILE A 62 4.66 -15.74 -12.82
CA ILE A 62 5.07 -17.15 -13.00
C ILE A 62 4.19 -17.84 -14.05
N ARG A 63 2.86 -17.67 -14.01
CA ARG A 63 1.96 -18.23 -15.04
C ARG A 63 2.25 -17.67 -16.43
N ALA A 64 2.51 -16.36 -16.54
CA ALA A 64 2.85 -15.72 -17.79
C ALA A 64 4.20 -16.20 -18.34
N TYR A 65 5.18 -16.42 -17.46
CA TYR A 65 6.46 -16.99 -17.81
C TYR A 65 6.30 -18.42 -18.35
N ILE A 66 5.69 -19.33 -17.58
CA ILE A 66 5.49 -20.73 -17.98
C ILE A 66 4.76 -20.85 -19.34
N ARG A 67 3.73 -20.02 -19.56
CA ARG A 67 3.01 -19.99 -20.86
C ARG A 67 3.88 -19.56 -22.04
N ARG A 68 4.94 -18.79 -21.81
CA ARG A 68 5.87 -18.35 -22.86
C ARG A 68 7.03 -19.32 -23.09
N THR A 69 7.47 -20.04 -22.05
CA THR A 69 8.64 -20.94 -22.13
C THR A 69 8.30 -22.41 -22.36
N SER A 70 7.03 -22.82 -22.23
CA SER A 70 6.61 -24.16 -22.67
C SER A 70 6.50 -24.21 -24.20
N LEU A 71 7.63 -24.49 -24.84
CA LEU A 71 7.74 -25.02 -26.21
C LEU A 71 7.49 -26.53 -26.20
#